data_AF-A0A690HQ38-F1
#
_entry.id   AF-A0A690HQ38-F1
#
_cell.length_a   1.000
_cell.length_b   1.000
_cell.length_c   1.000
_cell.angle_alpha   90.00
_cell.angle_beta   90.00
_cell.angle_gamma   90.00
#
_symmetry.space_group_name_H-M   'P 1'
#
loop_
_entity.id
_entity.type
_entity.pdbx_description
1 polymer ?
#
loop_
_entity_poly.entity_id
_entity_poly.type
_entity_poly.pdbx_seq_one_letter_code
_entity_poly.pdbx_strand_id
1 'polypeptide(L)'
;FDKTKFNITINKFLNSNFNISHFIQKNLDLEIQNLILEKNKQNISLQGNLNINNSYQAKLQVISSDEPDEIFPWTKDYGGLNQYFLKENNNFFLNLSYDSLANPQLKINGSEFSNMDLN
;
A
#
# COMPACT_ATOMS: atom_id res chain seq x y z
N PHE A 1 4.09 -10.67 -10.07
CA PHE A 1 5.14 -10.94 -9.06
C PHE A 1 5.58 -12.37 -9.19
N ASP A 2 6.86 -12.61 -8.98
CA ASP A 2 7.48 -13.91 -9.24
C ASP A 2 7.33 -14.82 -8.01
N LYS A 3 7.34 -14.24 -6.79
CA LYS A 3 6.93 -14.90 -5.53
C LYS A 3 6.19 -13.95 -4.60
N THR A 4 5.44 -14.50 -3.65
CA THR A 4 4.71 -13.74 -2.62
C THR A 4 4.74 -14.49 -1.28
N LYS A 5 5.11 -13.80 -0.20
CA LYS A 5 5.08 -14.30 1.19
C LYS A 5 4.35 -13.27 2.05
N PHE A 6 3.36 -13.70 2.82
CA PHE A 6 2.53 -12.76 3.59
C PHE A 6 2.20 -13.27 4.99
N ASN A 7 2.17 -12.34 5.94
CA ASN A 7 1.52 -12.48 7.24
C ASN A 7 0.45 -11.38 7.33
N ILE A 8 -0.82 -11.78 7.43
CA ILE A 8 -1.96 -10.87 7.57
C ILE A 8 -2.69 -11.24 8.86
N THR A 9 -2.92 -10.27 9.74
CA THR A 9 -3.69 -10.44 10.97
C THR A 9 -5.04 -9.73 10.83
N ILE A 10 -6.12 -10.42 11.20
CA ILE A 10 -7.48 -9.88 11.18
C ILE A 10 -8.03 -9.91 12.61
N ASN A 11 -8.25 -8.73 13.20
CA ASN A 11 -8.73 -8.62 14.58
C ASN A 11 -10.27 -8.58 14.62
N LYS A 12 -10.95 -9.73 14.39
CA LYS A 12 -12.42 -9.82 14.51
C LYS A 12 -12.91 -11.20 14.95
N PHE A 13 -13.94 -11.22 15.81
CA PHE A 13 -14.70 -12.43 16.14
C PHE A 13 -15.44 -12.95 14.90
N LEU A 14 -15.03 -14.12 14.39
CA LEU A 14 -15.64 -14.79 13.24
C LEU A 14 -16.63 -15.86 13.73
N ASN A 15 -17.90 -15.50 13.91
CA ASN A 15 -18.96 -16.50 14.01
C ASN A 15 -19.30 -17.01 12.61
N SER A 16 -18.70 -18.16 12.25
CA SER A 16 -19.05 -19.14 11.20
C SER A 16 -19.61 -18.64 9.83
N ASN A 17 -18.99 -19.18 8.76
CA ASN A 17 -19.17 -18.94 7.32
C ASN A 17 -18.36 -17.75 6.76
N PHE A 18 -17.14 -18.06 6.34
CA PHE A 18 -16.19 -17.16 5.72
C PHE A 18 -16.73 -16.67 4.36
N ASN A 19 -17.14 -15.41 4.30
CA ASN A 19 -17.50 -14.74 3.05
C ASN A 19 -16.78 -13.39 3.00
N ILE A 20 -15.86 -13.24 2.03
CA ILE A 20 -15.04 -12.03 1.87
C ILE A 20 -15.90 -10.78 1.65
N SER A 21 -17.08 -10.90 1.02
CA SER A 21 -17.98 -9.77 0.82
C SER A 21 -18.53 -9.18 2.13
N HIS A 22 -18.58 -9.95 3.23
CA HIS A 22 -18.99 -9.46 4.54
C HIS A 22 -17.95 -8.55 5.21
N PHE A 23 -16.67 -8.59 4.80
CA PHE A 23 -15.64 -7.68 5.32
C PHE A 23 -15.83 -6.25 4.81
N ILE A 24 -16.35 -6.09 3.59
CA ILE A 24 -16.58 -4.76 3.00
C ILE A 24 -17.73 -4.03 3.73
N GLN A 25 -18.66 -4.77 4.32
CA GLN A 25 -19.89 -4.20 4.87
C GLN A 25 -19.86 -3.89 6.38
N LYS A 26 -18.86 -4.37 7.15
CA LYS A 26 -18.85 -4.16 8.61
C LYS A 26 -17.43 -4.07 9.18
N ASN A 27 -17.15 -2.97 9.89
CA ASN A 27 -16.10 -2.78 10.90
C ASN A 27 -14.91 -3.73 10.71
N LEU A 28 -14.11 -3.45 9.68
CA LEU A 28 -12.94 -4.21 9.29
C LEU A 28 -11.71 -3.46 9.78
N ASP A 29 -10.85 -4.17 10.50
CA ASP A 29 -9.52 -3.68 10.85
C ASP A 29 -8.52 -4.73 10.37
N LEU A 30 -7.77 -4.38 9.33
CA LEU A 30 -6.77 -5.24 8.70
C LEU A 30 -5.39 -4.65 8.95
N GLU A 31 -4.49 -5.51 9.43
CA GLU A 31 -3.09 -5.18 9.61
C GLU A 31 -2.23 -6.06 8.70
N ILE A 32 -1.52 -5.41 7.79
CA ILE A 32 -0.48 -6.01 6.95
C ILE A 32 0.83 -5.79 7.70
N GLN A 33 1.26 -6.80 8.44
CA GLN A 33 2.48 -6.68 9.25
C GLN A 33 3.74 -6.88 8.40
N ASN A 34 3.74 -7.88 7.51
CA ASN A 34 4.87 -8.20 6.66
C ASN A 34 4.39 -8.94 5.40
N LEU A 35 4.10 -8.19 4.34
CA LEU A 35 3.88 -8.74 3.00
C LEU A 35 5.15 -8.48 2.18
N ILE A 36 5.80 -9.56 1.72
CA ILE A 36 6.99 -9.49 0.88
C ILE A 36 6.63 -10.03 -0.50
N LEU A 37 6.83 -9.20 -1.51
CA LEU A 37 6.68 -9.54 -2.92
C LEU A 37 8.05 -9.65 -3.56
N GLU A 38 8.30 -10.72 -4.32
CA GLU A 38 9.53 -10.86 -5.11
C GLU A 38 9.22 -10.50 -6.57
N LYS A 39 10.03 -9.61 -7.16
CA LYS A 39 10.01 -9.31 -8.61
C LYS A 39 11.43 -9.14 -9.09
N ASN A 40 11.82 -9.80 -10.19
CA ASN A 40 13.17 -9.72 -10.73
C ASN A 40 14.26 -10.06 -9.69
N LYS A 41 14.00 -11.02 -8.80
CA LYS A 41 14.85 -11.39 -7.64
C LYS A 41 15.00 -10.30 -6.57
N GLN A 42 14.24 -9.21 -6.66
CA GLN A 42 14.20 -8.15 -5.66
C GLN A 42 12.99 -8.30 -4.75
N ASN A 43 13.21 -8.07 -3.46
CA ASN A 43 12.17 -8.09 -2.45
C ASN A 43 11.58 -6.69 -2.28
N ILE A 44 10.26 -6.60 -2.34
CA ILE A 44 9.47 -5.42 -2.03
C ILE A 44 8.69 -5.75 -0.77
N SER A 45 8.92 -4.98 0.29
CA SER A 45 8.21 -5.15 1.55
C SER A 45 7.06 -4.16 1.63
N LEU A 46 5.92 -4.65 2.10
CA LEU A 46 4.67 -3.93 2.26
C LEU A 46 4.21 -4.07 3.72
N GLN A 47 3.91 -2.94 4.33
CA GLN A 47 3.37 -2.85 5.69
C GLN A 47 2.25 -1.82 5.71
N GLY A 48 1.18 -2.06 6.46
CA GLY A 48 0.07 -1.12 6.46
C GLY A 48 -1.13 -1.54 7.27
N ASN A 49 -2.07 -0.61 7.40
CA ASN A 49 -3.34 -0.85 8.07
C ASN A 49 -4.49 -0.31 7.22
N LEU A 50 -5.61 -1.03 7.24
CA LEU A 50 -6.86 -0.62 6.60
C LEU A 50 -7.97 -0.75 7.63
N ASN A 51 -8.58 0.38 7.94
CA ASN A 51 -9.74 0.48 8.82
C ASN A 51 -10.97 0.90 8.01
N ILE A 52 -12.02 0.10 8.08
CA ILE A 52 -13.33 0.38 7.47
C ILE A 52 -14.38 0.30 8.57
N ASN A 53 -14.73 1.46 9.13
CA ASN A 53 -15.76 1.59 10.16
C ASN A 53 -16.43 2.96 10.06
N ASN A 54 -17.62 3.02 9.44
CA ASN A 54 -18.38 4.25 9.13
C ASN A 54 -17.58 5.35 8.38
N SER A 55 -16.31 5.08 8.09
CA SER A 55 -15.27 5.87 7.46
C SER A 55 -14.19 4.91 6.96
N TYR A 56 -13.36 5.37 6.03
CA TYR A 56 -12.31 4.59 5.42
C TYR A 56 -10.96 5.25 5.70
N GLN A 57 -10.08 4.53 6.39
CA GLN A 57 -8.72 4.96 6.66
C GLN A 57 -7.74 3.89 6.21
N ALA A 58 -6.73 4.27 5.44
CA ALA A 58 -5.70 3.36 4.98
C ALA A 58 -4.32 4.00 5.15
N LYS A 59 -3.34 3.20 5.56
CA LYS A 59 -1.92 3.54 5.49
C LYS A 59 -1.18 2.37 4.90
N LEU A 60 -0.28 2.62 3.96
CA LEU A 60 0.56 1.61 3.33
C LEU A 60 1.96 2.19 3.16
N GLN A 61 2.95 1.46 3.60
CA GLN A 61 4.36 1.71 3.32
C GLN A 61 4.87 0.63 2.38
N VAL A 62 5.53 1.07 1.31
CA VAL A 62 6.27 0.23 0.37
C VAL A 62 7.75 0.49 0.56
N ILE A 63 8.53 -0.59 0.62
CA ILE A 63 9.98 -0.54 0.82
C ILE A 63 10.64 -1.41 -0.25
N SER A 64 11.62 -0.87 -0.96
CA SER A 64 12.50 -1.63 -1.87
C SER A 64 13.97 -1.25 -1.66
N SER A 65 14.88 -2.19 -1.91
CA SER A 65 16.32 -1.92 -1.94
C SER A 65 16.76 -1.23 -3.23
N ASP A 66 16.10 -1.57 -4.33
CA ASP A 66 16.41 -1.08 -5.66
C ASP A 66 15.45 0.04 -6.07
N GLU A 67 15.86 0.81 -7.08
CA GLU A 67 15.02 1.86 -7.64
C GLU A 67 13.70 1.28 -8.19
N PRO A 68 12.54 1.85 -7.84
CA PRO A 68 11.25 1.40 -8.34
C PRO A 68 11.18 1.22 -9.86
N ASP A 69 11.80 2.13 -10.62
CA ASP A 69 11.83 2.07 -12.09
C ASP A 69 12.78 1.00 -12.66
N GLU A 70 13.69 0.43 -11.86
CA GLU A 70 14.46 -0.75 -12.25
C GLU A 70 13.67 -2.05 -12.01
N ILE A 71 12.85 -2.06 -10.96
CA ILE A 71 11.99 -3.19 -10.62
C ILE A 71 10.80 -3.26 -11.59
N PHE A 72 10.26 -2.11 -11.99
CA PHE A 72 9.15 -1.98 -12.93
C PHE A 72 9.51 -1.14 -14.16
N PRO A 73 10.39 -1.61 -15.07
CA PRO A 73 10.87 -0.78 -16.18
C PRO A 73 9.80 -0.18 -17.09
N TRP A 74 8.63 -0.82 -17.20
CA TRP A 74 7.50 -0.37 -18.00
C TRP A 74 6.88 0.95 -17.50
N THR A 75 7.14 1.36 -16.26
CA THR A 75 6.58 2.61 -15.68
C THR A 75 7.25 3.84 -16.23
N LYS A 76 8.47 3.72 -16.78
CA LYS A 76 9.21 4.83 -17.39
C LYS A 76 8.44 5.46 -18.56
N ASP A 77 7.65 4.66 -19.28
CA ASP A 77 6.78 5.13 -20.37
C ASP A 77 5.65 6.04 -19.88
N TYR A 78 5.39 6.05 -18.57
CA TYR A 78 4.34 6.85 -17.90
C TYR A 78 4.93 7.85 -16.90
N GLY A 79 6.20 8.25 -17.09
CA GLY A 79 6.88 9.24 -16.24
C GLY A 79 7.64 8.65 -15.04
N GLY A 80 7.59 7.33 -14.85
CA GLY A 80 8.35 6.62 -13.82
C GLY A 80 7.77 6.74 -12.41
N LEU A 81 8.12 5.77 -11.56
CA LEU A 81 7.73 5.66 -10.17
C LEU A 81 8.74 6.29 -9.22
N ASN A 82 10.01 6.46 -9.63
CA ASN A 82 11.07 6.95 -8.74
C ASN A 82 10.70 8.29 -8.08
N GLN A 83 9.97 9.16 -8.79
CA GLN A 83 9.50 10.46 -8.30
C GLN A 83 8.57 10.39 -7.07
N TYR A 84 7.93 9.25 -6.82
CA TYR A 84 7.02 9.05 -5.69
C TYR A 84 7.71 8.43 -4.48
N PHE A 85 8.96 7.96 -4.60
CA PHE A 85 9.68 7.31 -3.53
C PHE A 85 10.72 8.24 -2.90
N LEU A 86 10.83 8.20 -1.57
CA LEU A 86 11.91 8.82 -0.82
C LEU A 86 13.08 7.84 -0.70
N LYS A 87 14.31 8.32 -0.87
CA LYS A 87 15.52 7.50 -0.71
C LYS A 87 16.14 7.76 0.67
N GLU A 88 16.21 6.73 1.50
CA GLU A 88 16.83 6.78 2.83
C GLU A 88 17.61 5.48 3.11
N ASN A 89 18.81 5.58 3.69
CA ASN A 89 19.59 4.41 4.15
C ASN A 89 19.64 3.24 3.15
N ASN A 90 19.94 3.53 1.88
CA ASN A 90 19.98 2.58 0.75
C ASN A 90 18.66 1.90 0.37
N ASN A 91 17.54 2.36 0.91
CA ASN A 91 16.21 1.89 0.55
C ASN A 91 15.36 3.01 -0.03
N PHE A 92 14.35 2.62 -0.79
CA PHE A 92 13.33 3.48 -1.35
C PHE A 92 12.01 3.23 -0.61
N PHE A 93 11.39 4.31 -0.16
CA PHE A 93 10.18 4.30 0.65
C PHE A 93 9.06 5.06 -0.05
N LEU A 94 7.87 4.45 -0.12
CA LEU A 94 6.65 5.12 -0.52
C LEU A 94 5.64 4.97 0.60
N ASN A 95 5.20 6.09 1.16
CA ASN A 95 4.15 6.12 2.18
C ASN A 95 2.85 6.64 1.54
N LEU A 96 1.83 5.80 1.51
CA LEU A 96 0.49 6.14 1.08
C LEU A 96 -0.42 6.24 2.30
N SER A 97 -1.25 7.27 2.35
CA SER A 97 -2.31 7.34 3.35
C SER A 97 -3.59 7.94 2.79
N TYR A 98 -4.72 7.48 3.29
CA TYR A 98 -6.05 7.97 2.94
C TYR A 98 -6.90 8.04 4.21
N ASP A 99 -7.69 9.09 4.33
CA ASP A 99 -8.66 9.26 5.42
C ASP A 99 -9.92 9.93 4.88
N SER A 100 -11.06 9.23 4.91
CA SER A 100 -12.32 9.74 4.37
C SER A 100 -12.95 10.85 5.22
N LEU A 101 -12.55 11.03 6.48
CA LEU A 101 -13.10 12.05 7.38
C LEU A 101 -12.34 13.37 7.32
N ALA A 102 -11.06 13.35 6.94
CA ALA A 102 -10.15 14.48 7.04
C ALA A 102 -10.02 15.29 5.74
N ASN A 103 -11.15 15.67 5.11
CA ASN A 103 -11.21 16.16 3.71
C ASN A 103 -10.60 15.10 2.76
N PRO A 104 -11.41 14.15 2.23
CA PRO A 104 -10.93 12.89 1.67
C PRO A 104 -9.81 13.09 0.64
N GLN A 105 -8.58 12.81 1.05
CA GLN A 105 -7.39 13.07 0.25
C GLN A 105 -6.41 11.92 0.40
N LEU A 106 -5.99 11.38 -0.75
CA LEU A 106 -4.81 10.54 -0.83
C LEU A 106 -3.59 11.41 -0.55
N LYS A 107 -2.68 10.94 0.31
CA LYS A 107 -1.38 11.56 0.54
C LYS A 107 -0.27 10.61 0.14
N ILE A 108 0.72 11.14 -0.56
CA ILE A 108 1.97 10.48 -0.92
C ILE A 108 3.08 11.15 -0.12
N ASN A 109 3.76 10.38 0.73
CA ASN A 109 4.83 10.85 1.61
C ASN A 109 4.44 12.07 2.47
N GLY A 110 3.18 12.10 2.91
CA GLY A 110 2.63 13.19 3.73
C GLY A 110 2.12 14.41 2.94
N SER A 111 2.49 14.53 1.67
CA SER A 111 1.99 15.57 0.77
C SER A 111 0.66 15.16 0.16
N GLU A 112 -0.26 16.12 0.05
CA GLU A 112 -1.54 15.91 -0.63
C GLU A 112 -1.30 15.56 -2.10
N PHE A 113 -1.94 14.48 -2.55
CA PHE A 113 -1.96 14.12 -3.95
C PHE A 113 -3.05 14.94 -4.66
N SER A 114 -2.75 16.21 -4.93
CA SER A 114 -3.63 17.10 -5.69
C SER A 114 -3.35 16.92 -7.19
N ASN A 115 -4.32 16.37 -7.91
CA ASN A 115 -4.40 16.22 -9.38
C ASN A 115 -3.10 15.82 -10.11
N MET A 116 -3.06 14.57 -10.60
CA MET A 116 -2.37 14.32 -11.86
C MET A 116 -3.11 15.13 -12.94
N ASP A 117 -2.47 16.14 -13.51
CA ASP A 117 -2.81 16.55 -14.88
C ASP A 117 -2.51 15.33 -15.76
N LEU A 118 -3.52 14.48 -15.94
CA LEU A 118 -3.54 13.46 -16.98
C LEU A 118 -3.77 14.22 -18.30
N ASN A 119 -2.69 14.80 -18.83
CA ASN A 119 -2.67 15.29 -20.21
C ASN A 119 -2.89 14.14 -21.19
#